data_AF-A0A073IQZ2-F1
#
_entry.id   AF-A0A073IQZ2-F1
#
_cell.length_a   1.000
_cell.length_b   1.000
_cell.length_c   1.000
_cell.angle_alpha   90.00
_cell.angle_beta   90.00
_cell.angle_gamma   90.00
#
_symmetry.space_group_name_H-M   'P 1'
#
loop_
_entity.id
_entity.type
_entity.pdbx_description
1 polymer ?
#
loop_
_entity_poly.entity_id
_entity_poly.type
_entity_poly.pdbx_seq_one_letter_code
_entity_poly.pdbx_strand_id
1 'polypeptide(L)'
;MTNDAYYALVTLFGTIVVAYLAIIILIATLRKALWLFSGLFFLIDEFMWFAYNPFRILMKDKEASANRVGYYLFMLLLVKPLWQICVWILTTPLRFITAMYFDVLVYLFVSLSDSVDELLHPKLGKMRHRKGMAYWSRWLMGMPFRAGWLLYKNALAVVDSMMMFVISLVWPTFTMYHGTSPKALYDITQKGRWLVGGGNFGGSGLYFGRSPKVAAHYSGHNDGNHHLIVARVTFSMLRNCGTLREHNRQKVGHMGSAGVDLAKSIKFPFFATELWRKDKNWWEYCLLRGDEVGQLVTSWRIRPIGFVKTKGNTTLTGSLERLWGGKSHYCLSFKNWIMFGVSSAALFMMINLYANAL
;
A
#
# COMPACT_ATOMS: atom_id res chain seq x y z
N MET A 1 22.70 48.12 15.50
CA MET A 1 21.58 47.47 16.21
C MET A 1 21.65 47.91 17.66
N THR A 2 20.54 48.33 18.26
CA THR A 2 20.47 48.52 19.72
C THR A 2 20.64 47.16 20.41
N ASN A 3 21.13 47.13 21.65
CA ASN A 3 21.24 45.89 22.42
C ASN A 3 19.91 45.13 22.45
N ASP A 4 18.78 45.85 22.54
CA ASP A 4 17.44 45.26 22.53
C ASP A 4 17.10 44.58 21.20
N ALA A 5 17.47 45.17 20.07
CA ALA A 5 17.28 44.56 18.76
C ALA A 5 18.14 43.30 18.58
N TYR A 6 19.34 43.28 19.17
CA TYR A 6 20.19 42.09 19.20
C TYR A 6 19.59 40.97 20.06
N TYR A 7 19.16 41.28 21.29
CA TYR A 7 18.51 40.30 22.16
C TYR A 7 17.21 39.77 21.56
N ALA A 8 16.37 40.63 20.97
CA ALA A 8 15.15 40.20 20.29
C ALA A 8 15.42 39.22 19.14
N LEU A 9 16.47 39.49 18.34
CA LEU A 9 16.84 38.65 17.20
C LEU A 9 17.44 37.31 17.67
N VAL A 10 18.25 37.31 18.72
CA VAL A 10 18.79 36.09 19.35
C VAL A 10 17.67 35.24 19.95
N THR A 11 16.72 35.84 20.67
CA THR A 11 15.58 35.13 21.25
C THR A 11 14.70 34.55 20.14
N LEU A 12 14.34 35.33 19.12
CA LEU A 12 13.55 34.85 17.98
C LEU A 12 14.24 33.68 17.28
N PHE A 13 15.54 33.80 17.00
CA PHE A 13 16.31 32.74 16.36
C PHE A 13 16.35 31.48 17.25
N GLY A 14 16.62 31.64 18.54
CA GLY A 14 16.59 30.56 19.52
C GLY A 14 15.25 29.84 19.57
N THR A 15 14.14 30.58 19.61
CA THR A 15 12.78 30.02 19.59
C THR A 15 12.51 29.23 18.30
N ILE A 16 12.90 29.75 17.13
CA ILE A 16 12.71 29.06 15.85
C ILE A 16 13.50 27.75 15.82
N VAL A 17 14.75 27.75 16.27
CA VAL A 17 15.59 26.55 16.31
C VAL A 17 15.01 25.49 17.26
N VAL A 18 14.57 25.90 18.46
CA VAL A 18 13.93 24.99 19.43
C VAL A 18 12.64 24.40 18.87
N ALA A 19 11.78 25.22 18.26
CA ALA A 19 10.54 24.75 17.64
C ALA A 19 10.81 23.75 16.51
N TYR A 20 11.79 24.04 15.66
CA TYR A 20 12.23 23.17 14.58
C TYR A 20 12.74 21.80 15.10
N LEU A 21 13.60 21.80 16.13
CA LEU A 21 14.11 20.57 16.73
C LEU A 21 12.98 19.76 17.37
N ALA A 22 12.07 20.41 18.10
CA ALA A 22 10.91 19.78 18.70
C ALA A 22 10.02 19.09 17.65
N ILE A 23 9.75 19.75 16.52
CA ILE A 23 8.95 19.18 15.41
C ILE A 23 9.63 17.92 14.84
N ILE A 24 10.94 17.95 14.60
CA ILE A 24 11.67 16.81 14.03
C ILE A 24 11.71 15.63 15.00
N ILE A 25 11.97 15.88 16.27
CA ILE A 25 11.98 14.85 17.31
C ILE A 25 10.58 14.23 17.45
N LEU A 26 9.53 15.06 17.44
CA LEU A 26 8.15 14.61 17.47
C LEU A 26 7.82 13.73 16.26
N ILE A 27 8.17 14.18 15.05
CA ILE A 27 7.99 13.40 13.82
C ILE A 27 8.70 12.04 13.93
N ALA A 28 9.97 12.03 14.33
CA ALA A 28 10.76 10.80 14.42
C ALA A 28 10.17 9.82 15.45
N THR A 29 9.73 10.34 16.60
CA THR A 29 9.14 9.58 17.69
C THR A 29 7.79 8.97 17.27
N LEU A 30 6.92 9.78 16.67
CA LEU A 30 5.62 9.33 16.18
C LEU A 30 5.76 8.34 15.03
N ARG A 31 6.69 8.52 14.07
CA ARG A 31 6.97 7.52 13.01
C ARG A 31 7.31 6.15 13.60
N LYS A 32 8.16 6.13 14.64
CA LYS A 32 8.54 4.89 15.33
C LYS A 32 7.37 4.30 16.12
N ALA A 33 6.62 5.12 16.85
CA ALA A 33 5.47 4.68 17.61
C ALA A 33 4.39 4.06 16.70
N LEU A 34 4.03 4.74 15.60
CA LEU A 34 3.06 4.21 14.63
C LEU A 34 3.55 2.94 13.94
N TRP A 35 4.85 2.80 13.70
CA TRP A 35 5.35 1.54 13.20
C TRP A 35 5.25 0.42 14.25
N LEU A 36 5.59 0.69 15.50
CA LEU A 36 5.47 -0.29 16.59
C LEU A 36 4.02 -0.76 16.77
N PHE A 37 3.07 0.17 16.84
CA PHE A 37 1.65 -0.15 17.00
C PHE A 37 1.06 -0.84 15.77
N SER A 38 1.65 -0.66 14.58
CA SER A 38 1.16 -1.32 13.36
C SER A 38 1.14 -2.85 13.48
N GLY A 39 1.98 -3.44 14.34
CA GLY A 39 2.00 -4.88 14.58
C GLY A 39 0.65 -5.45 15.02
N LEU A 40 -0.09 -4.74 15.88
CA LEU A 40 -1.43 -5.14 16.30
C LEU A 40 -2.42 -5.14 15.12
N PHE A 41 -2.38 -4.08 14.29
CA PHE A 41 -3.26 -3.97 13.13
C PHE A 41 -2.89 -4.96 12.02
N PHE A 42 -1.61 -5.31 11.88
CA PHE A 42 -1.18 -6.41 11.01
C PHE A 42 -1.76 -7.75 11.47
N LEU A 43 -1.80 -8.01 12.78
CA LEU A 43 -2.42 -9.23 13.33
C LEU A 43 -3.92 -9.27 13.03
N ILE A 44 -4.64 -8.15 13.18
CA ILE A 44 -6.06 -8.04 12.83
C ILE A 44 -6.26 -8.31 11.33
N ASP A 45 -5.43 -7.70 10.47
CA ASP A 45 -5.45 -7.95 9.03
C ASP A 45 -5.20 -9.43 8.69
N GLU A 46 -4.25 -10.10 9.38
CA GLU A 46 -3.96 -11.54 9.19
C GLU A 46 -5.16 -12.40 9.60
N PHE A 47 -5.79 -12.09 10.74
CA PHE A 47 -6.99 -12.77 11.19
C PHE A 47 -8.11 -12.65 10.16
N MET A 48 -8.40 -11.44 9.69
CA MET A 48 -9.42 -11.22 8.66
C MET A 48 -9.08 -11.99 7.38
N TRP A 49 -7.83 -11.92 6.92
CA TRP A 49 -7.36 -12.64 5.73
C TRP A 49 -7.52 -14.16 5.84
N PHE A 50 -7.23 -14.72 7.03
CA PHE A 50 -7.45 -16.14 7.31
C PHE A 50 -8.94 -16.47 7.30
N ALA A 51 -9.77 -15.68 8.00
CA ALA A 51 -11.22 -15.88 8.08
C ALA A 51 -11.89 -15.88 6.69
N TYR A 52 -11.45 -15.03 5.76
CA TYR A 52 -11.99 -14.99 4.40
C TYR A 52 -11.80 -16.30 3.62
N ASN A 53 -10.84 -17.14 4.00
CA ASN A 53 -10.59 -18.44 3.38
C ASN A 53 -9.80 -19.37 4.34
N PRO A 54 -10.46 -20.03 5.31
CA PRO A 54 -9.77 -20.85 6.32
C PRO A 54 -9.12 -22.10 5.70
N PHE A 55 -9.67 -22.61 4.60
CA PHE A 55 -9.15 -23.79 3.89
C PHE A 55 -7.91 -23.53 3.04
N ARG A 56 -7.38 -22.30 3.06
CA ARG A 56 -6.23 -21.92 2.24
C ARG A 56 -5.00 -22.82 2.45
N ILE A 57 -4.80 -23.32 3.66
CA ILE A 57 -3.69 -24.24 3.98
C ILE A 57 -3.81 -25.57 3.22
N LEU A 58 -5.02 -26.06 2.97
CA LEU A 58 -5.27 -27.27 2.19
C LEU A 58 -4.98 -27.04 0.69
N MET A 59 -5.08 -25.78 0.25
CA MET A 59 -4.86 -25.36 -1.14
C MET A 59 -3.40 -25.01 -1.46
N LYS A 60 -2.44 -25.42 -0.62
CA LYS A 60 -1.01 -25.22 -0.88
C LYS A 60 -0.49 -26.04 -2.07
N ASP A 61 -1.11 -27.19 -2.34
CA ASP A 61 -0.76 -27.98 -3.50
C ASP A 61 -1.54 -27.56 -4.74
N LYS A 62 -0.85 -26.98 -5.72
CA LYS A 62 -1.48 -26.59 -6.98
C LYS A 62 -1.84 -27.79 -7.86
N GLU A 63 -1.19 -28.94 -7.70
CA GLU A 63 -1.44 -30.11 -8.55
C GLU A 63 -2.60 -30.97 -8.05
N ALA A 64 -2.98 -30.84 -6.78
CA ALA A 64 -4.05 -31.64 -6.19
C ALA A 64 -5.42 -31.35 -6.86
N SER A 65 -5.97 -32.35 -7.54
CA SER A 65 -7.30 -32.27 -8.17
C SER A 65 -8.43 -32.01 -7.16
N ALA A 66 -8.29 -32.53 -5.93
CA ALA A 66 -9.24 -32.34 -4.83
C ALA A 66 -9.49 -30.86 -4.49
N ASN A 67 -8.46 -30.00 -4.61
CA ASN A 67 -8.60 -28.56 -4.36
C ASN A 67 -9.58 -27.88 -5.33
N ARG A 68 -9.56 -28.33 -6.59
CA ARG A 68 -10.51 -27.86 -7.60
C ARG A 68 -11.91 -28.40 -7.34
N VAL A 69 -12.04 -29.70 -7.11
CA VAL A 69 -13.35 -30.35 -6.86
C VAL A 69 -14.02 -29.70 -5.65
N GLY A 70 -13.30 -29.60 -4.52
CA GLY A 70 -13.79 -28.92 -3.32
C GLY A 70 -14.19 -27.48 -3.61
N TYR A 71 -13.34 -26.70 -4.29
CA TYR A 71 -13.70 -25.33 -4.65
C TYR A 71 -15.00 -25.25 -5.46
N TYR A 72 -15.18 -26.10 -6.49
CA TYR A 72 -16.38 -26.08 -7.31
C TYR A 72 -17.62 -26.50 -6.53
N LEU A 73 -17.54 -27.53 -5.69
CA LEU A 73 -18.65 -27.94 -4.82
C LEU A 73 -19.06 -26.81 -3.88
N PHE A 74 -18.11 -26.17 -3.18
CA PHE A 74 -18.39 -25.06 -2.28
C PHE A 74 -18.94 -23.81 -2.99
N MET A 75 -18.58 -23.59 -4.26
CA MET A 75 -19.17 -22.51 -5.07
C MET A 75 -20.57 -22.84 -5.55
N LEU A 76 -20.80 -24.06 -6.05
CA LEU A 76 -22.12 -24.50 -6.56
C LEU A 76 -23.15 -24.56 -5.43
N LEU A 77 -22.74 -25.03 -4.25
CA LEU A 77 -23.58 -25.07 -3.04
C LEU A 77 -23.69 -23.70 -2.35
N LEU A 78 -23.14 -22.63 -2.94
CA LEU A 78 -23.11 -21.26 -2.39
C LEU A 78 -22.46 -21.13 -0.99
N VAL A 79 -21.87 -22.18 -0.43
CA VAL A 79 -21.19 -22.17 0.87
C VAL A 79 -20.07 -21.14 0.89
N LYS A 80 -19.22 -21.11 -0.14
CA LYS A 80 -18.12 -20.15 -0.21
C LYS A 80 -18.58 -18.69 -0.29
N PRO A 81 -19.44 -18.27 -1.24
CA PRO A 81 -19.88 -16.89 -1.30
C PRO A 81 -20.65 -16.46 -0.04
N LEU A 82 -21.53 -17.30 0.51
CA LEU A 82 -22.23 -17.00 1.76
C LEU A 82 -21.25 -16.85 2.93
N TRP A 83 -20.28 -17.77 3.06
CA TRP A 83 -19.22 -17.66 4.07
C TRP A 83 -18.46 -16.35 3.96
N GLN A 84 -18.05 -15.97 2.75
CA GLN A 84 -17.29 -14.73 2.53
C GLN A 84 -18.12 -13.49 2.85
N ILE A 85 -19.43 -13.49 2.56
CA ILE A 85 -20.35 -12.41 2.95
C ILE A 85 -20.50 -12.37 4.47
N CYS A 86 -20.69 -13.50 5.15
CA CYS A 86 -20.79 -13.57 6.60
C CYS A 86 -19.51 -13.06 7.28
N VAL A 87 -18.34 -13.52 6.84
CA VAL A 87 -17.06 -13.04 7.35
C VAL A 87 -16.91 -11.54 7.07
N TRP A 88 -17.28 -11.08 5.88
CA TRP A 88 -17.27 -9.65 5.53
C TRP A 88 -18.12 -8.85 6.53
N ILE A 89 -19.38 -9.26 6.77
CA ILE A 89 -20.30 -8.63 7.74
C ILE A 89 -19.70 -8.62 9.15
N LEU A 90 -19.28 -9.79 9.66
CA LEU A 90 -18.79 -9.95 11.03
C LEU A 90 -17.48 -9.21 11.27
N THR A 91 -16.62 -9.08 10.26
CA THR A 91 -15.35 -8.36 10.37
C THR A 91 -15.47 -6.87 10.08
N THR A 92 -16.67 -6.34 9.79
CA THR A 92 -16.87 -4.90 9.52
C THR A 92 -16.27 -3.98 10.60
N PRO A 93 -16.46 -4.23 11.91
CA PRO A 93 -15.82 -3.40 12.94
C PRO A 93 -14.29 -3.45 12.89
N LEU A 94 -13.71 -4.63 12.65
CA LEU A 94 -12.27 -4.81 12.50
C LEU A 94 -11.73 -4.10 11.23
N ARG A 95 -12.50 -4.09 10.15
CA ARG A 95 -12.19 -3.37 8.92
C ARG A 95 -12.23 -1.86 9.14
N PHE A 96 -13.18 -1.36 9.92
CA PHE A 96 -13.20 0.05 10.33
C PHE A 96 -11.95 0.42 11.14
N ILE A 97 -11.59 -0.38 12.14
CA ILE A 97 -10.41 -0.14 12.99
C ILE A 97 -9.13 -0.13 12.16
N THR A 98 -8.93 -1.13 11.30
CA THR A 98 -7.74 -1.23 10.44
C THR A 98 -7.69 -0.14 9.36
N ALA A 99 -8.83 0.23 8.78
CA ALA A 99 -8.92 1.35 7.84
C ALA A 99 -8.64 2.69 8.53
N MET A 100 -9.21 2.94 9.72
CA MET A 100 -8.93 4.16 10.48
C MET A 100 -7.43 4.26 10.81
N TYR A 101 -6.80 3.15 11.18
CA TYR A 101 -5.38 3.14 11.49
C TYR A 101 -4.51 3.36 10.25
N PHE A 102 -4.59 2.48 9.25
CA PHE A 102 -3.68 2.54 8.11
C PHE A 102 -4.07 3.61 7.09
N ASP A 103 -5.37 3.76 6.82
CA ASP A 103 -5.85 4.63 5.76
C ASP A 103 -5.97 6.10 6.16
N VAL A 104 -6.19 6.37 7.46
CA VAL A 104 -6.28 7.72 8.03
C VAL A 104 -5.03 8.05 8.83
N LEU A 105 -4.83 7.42 9.98
CA LEU A 105 -3.79 7.84 10.94
C LEU A 105 -2.38 7.73 10.31
N VAL A 106 -1.97 6.53 9.91
CA VAL A 106 -0.63 6.29 9.36
C VAL A 106 -0.43 7.09 8.07
N TYR A 107 -1.39 7.05 7.16
CA TYR A 107 -1.27 7.72 5.87
C TYR A 107 -1.12 9.24 6.00
N LEU A 108 -2.02 9.89 6.75
CA LEU A 108 -2.00 11.34 6.92
C LEU A 108 -0.76 11.79 7.67
N PHE A 109 -0.36 11.06 8.71
CA PHE A 109 0.84 11.38 9.45
C PHE A 109 2.10 11.27 8.57
N VAL A 110 2.26 10.18 7.80
CA VAL A 110 3.39 10.03 6.87
C VAL A 110 3.38 11.14 5.81
N SER A 111 2.21 11.46 5.25
CA SER A 111 2.07 12.51 4.23
C SER A 111 2.39 13.92 4.77
N LEU A 112 1.91 14.23 5.97
CA LEU A 112 2.20 15.49 6.65
C LEU A 112 3.67 15.59 6.97
N SER A 113 4.24 14.52 7.57
CA SER A 113 5.64 14.48 7.92
C SER A 113 6.53 14.67 6.71
N ASP A 114 6.25 14.01 5.58
CA ASP A 114 7.01 14.19 4.34
C ASP A 114 6.87 15.61 3.76
N SER A 115 5.70 16.24 3.92
CA SER A 115 5.45 17.62 3.46
C SER A 115 6.15 18.66 4.33
N VAL A 116 6.14 18.49 5.66
CA VAL A 116 6.90 19.31 6.62
C VAL A 116 8.39 19.19 6.36
N ASP A 117 8.87 17.97 6.14
CA ASP A 117 10.25 17.71 5.78
C ASP A 117 10.66 18.37 4.46
N GLU A 118 9.78 18.44 3.46
CA GLU A 118 10.05 19.14 2.20
C GLU A 118 10.00 20.67 2.36
N LEU A 119 9.18 21.19 3.27
CA LEU A 119 9.13 22.61 3.61
C LEU A 119 10.45 23.05 4.26
N LEU A 120 10.90 22.29 5.28
CA LEU A 120 12.08 22.59 6.09
C LEU A 120 13.38 22.21 5.35
N HIS A 121 13.40 21.03 4.72
CA HIS A 121 14.56 20.45 4.00
C HIS A 121 14.20 20.08 2.56
N PRO A 122 14.00 21.07 1.68
CA PRO A 122 13.78 20.82 0.27
C PRO A 122 15.02 20.16 -0.36
N LYS A 123 14.91 18.88 -0.67
CA LYS A 123 16.01 18.07 -1.22
C LYS A 123 15.74 17.61 -2.66
N LEU A 124 14.64 18.10 -3.25
CA LEU A 124 14.18 17.70 -4.58
C LEU A 124 14.36 18.79 -5.64
N GLY A 125 14.28 18.37 -6.90
CA GLY A 125 14.32 19.25 -8.07
C GLY A 125 15.54 20.17 -8.09
N LYS A 126 15.29 21.46 -8.32
CA LYS A 126 16.33 22.50 -8.46
C LYS A 126 17.15 22.76 -7.18
N MET A 127 16.74 22.21 -6.03
CA MET A 127 17.43 22.33 -4.74
C MET A 127 18.44 21.21 -4.47
N ARG A 128 18.27 20.02 -5.08
CA ARG A 128 19.07 18.81 -4.80
C ARG A 128 20.58 19.03 -4.89
N HIS A 129 21.03 19.85 -5.84
CA HIS A 129 22.46 20.07 -6.12
C HIS A 129 22.99 21.41 -5.60
N ARG A 130 22.17 22.18 -4.88
CA ARG A 130 22.54 23.52 -4.41
C ARG A 130 23.14 23.43 -3.01
N LYS A 131 24.17 24.24 -2.75
CA LYS A 131 24.89 24.33 -1.47
C LYS A 131 25.13 25.79 -1.09
N GLY A 132 25.45 26.04 0.18
CA GLY A 132 25.84 27.35 0.69
C GLY A 132 24.78 28.45 0.45
N MET A 133 25.23 29.65 0.10
CA MET A 133 24.36 30.81 -0.10
C MET A 133 23.30 30.62 -1.19
N ALA A 134 23.63 29.87 -2.25
CA ALA A 134 22.67 29.58 -3.33
C ALA A 134 21.53 28.65 -2.88
N TYR A 135 21.77 27.80 -1.88
CA TYR A 135 20.72 27.02 -1.23
C TYR A 135 19.86 27.93 -0.35
N TRP A 136 20.50 28.73 0.51
CA TRP A 136 19.80 29.63 1.43
C TRP A 136 18.90 30.65 0.74
N SER A 137 19.38 31.31 -0.31
CA SER A 137 18.58 32.30 -1.04
C SER A 137 17.34 31.68 -1.70
N ARG A 138 17.47 30.51 -2.33
CA ARG A 138 16.35 29.76 -2.91
C ARG A 138 15.44 29.14 -1.85
N TRP A 139 16.01 28.78 -0.71
CA TRP A 139 15.22 28.34 0.43
C TRP A 139 14.32 29.49 0.87
N LEU A 140 14.85 30.69 1.12
CA LEU A 140 14.08 31.84 1.58
C LEU A 140 13.03 32.28 0.54
N MET A 141 13.44 32.52 -0.71
CA MET A 141 12.53 32.96 -1.79
C MET A 141 11.46 31.91 -2.11
N GLY A 142 11.79 30.62 -1.99
CA GLY A 142 10.86 29.54 -2.26
C GLY A 142 9.96 29.17 -1.08
N MET A 143 10.18 29.74 0.11
CA MET A 143 9.45 29.35 1.33
C MET A 143 7.93 29.60 1.21
N PRO A 144 7.44 30.76 0.73
CA PRO A 144 5.99 30.99 0.59
C PRO A 144 5.33 29.97 -0.35
N PHE A 145 5.98 29.66 -1.47
CA PHE A 145 5.49 28.65 -2.40
C PHE A 145 5.47 27.25 -1.78
N ARG A 146 6.53 26.87 -1.04
CA ARG A 146 6.57 25.57 -0.34
C ARG A 146 5.51 25.47 0.76
N ALA A 147 5.20 26.57 1.45
CA ALA A 147 4.13 26.61 2.46
C ALA A 147 2.76 26.39 1.80
N GLY A 148 2.47 27.08 0.69
CA GLY A 148 1.25 26.82 -0.09
C GLY A 148 1.18 25.39 -0.62
N TRP A 149 2.32 24.84 -1.07
CA TRP A 149 2.42 23.46 -1.54
C TRP A 149 2.20 22.43 -0.43
N LEU A 150 2.63 22.73 0.80
CA LEU A 150 2.34 21.92 1.98
C LEU A 150 0.84 21.85 2.24
N LEU A 151 0.13 22.99 2.18
CA LEU A 151 -1.33 23.01 2.36
C LEU A 151 -2.04 22.20 1.27
N TYR A 152 -1.68 22.45 0.01
CA TYR A 152 -2.26 21.76 -1.15
C TYR A 152 -2.08 20.23 -1.07
N LYS A 153 -0.85 19.75 -0.82
CA LYS A 153 -0.56 18.32 -0.71
C LYS A 153 -1.30 17.66 0.45
N ASN A 154 -1.40 18.33 1.60
CA ASN A 154 -2.10 17.77 2.75
C ASN A 154 -3.62 17.76 2.53
N ALA A 155 -4.19 18.75 1.85
CA ALA A 155 -5.59 18.71 1.44
C ALA A 155 -5.86 17.52 0.51
N LEU A 156 -5.02 17.28 -0.49
CA LEU A 156 -5.13 16.09 -1.34
C LEU A 156 -4.94 14.79 -0.53
N ALA A 157 -4.05 14.77 0.45
CA ALA A 157 -3.84 13.61 1.31
C ALA A 157 -5.07 13.28 2.17
N VAL A 158 -5.82 14.28 2.63
CA VAL A 158 -7.12 14.09 3.30
C VAL A 158 -8.11 13.44 2.36
N VAL A 159 -8.21 13.91 1.11
CA VAL A 159 -9.09 13.29 0.10
C VAL A 159 -8.66 11.86 -0.21
N ASP A 160 -7.36 11.60 -0.40
CA ASP A 160 -6.81 10.25 -0.59
C ASP A 160 -7.20 9.30 0.55
N SER A 161 -7.13 9.82 1.77
CA SER A 161 -7.45 9.09 3.00
C SER A 161 -8.93 8.73 3.04
N MET A 162 -9.82 9.69 2.81
CA MET A 162 -11.26 9.46 2.74
C MET A 162 -11.62 8.43 1.67
N MET A 163 -11.04 8.56 0.47
CA MET A 163 -11.32 7.64 -0.63
C MET A 163 -10.93 6.20 -0.30
N MET A 164 -9.69 6.00 0.17
CA MET A 164 -9.23 4.66 0.48
C MET A 164 -9.91 4.08 1.73
N PHE A 165 -10.26 4.91 2.71
CA PHE A 165 -11.02 4.50 3.88
C PHE A 165 -12.36 3.88 3.47
N VAL A 166 -13.14 4.56 2.62
CA VAL A 166 -14.42 4.03 2.10
C VAL A 166 -14.21 2.75 1.28
N ILE A 167 -13.16 2.69 0.45
CA ILE A 167 -12.80 1.47 -0.29
C ILE A 167 -12.49 0.30 0.66
N SER A 168 -11.73 0.54 1.73
CA SER A 168 -11.36 -0.46 2.73
C SER A 168 -12.56 -0.97 3.54
N LEU A 169 -13.59 -0.14 3.75
CA LEU A 169 -14.84 -0.56 4.41
C LEU A 169 -15.72 -1.43 3.51
N VAL A 170 -15.70 -1.18 2.20
CA VAL A 170 -16.58 -1.87 1.25
C VAL A 170 -15.93 -3.14 0.71
N TRP A 171 -14.64 -3.11 0.42
CA TRP A 171 -13.94 -4.20 -0.25
C TRP A 171 -12.88 -4.84 0.66
N PRO A 172 -12.64 -6.16 0.55
CA PRO A 172 -11.54 -6.82 1.25
C PRO A 172 -10.19 -6.18 0.90
N THR A 173 -9.66 -5.40 1.85
CA THR A 173 -8.45 -4.58 1.66
C THR A 173 -7.49 -4.85 2.80
N PHE A 174 -6.24 -5.14 2.44
CA PHE A 174 -5.22 -5.61 3.37
C PHE A 174 -3.94 -4.78 3.23
N THR A 175 -3.22 -4.58 4.32
CA THR A 175 -1.88 -3.96 4.31
C THR A 175 -0.85 -4.99 3.84
N MET A 176 -0.07 -4.65 2.83
CA MET A 176 0.87 -5.57 2.20
C MET A 176 2.19 -4.89 1.86
N TYR A 177 3.18 -5.73 1.56
CA TYR A 177 4.50 -5.32 1.15
C TYR A 177 4.71 -5.55 -0.34
N HIS A 178 5.36 -4.60 -1.00
CA HIS A 178 5.82 -4.72 -2.38
C HIS A 178 7.31 -4.37 -2.43
N GLY A 179 8.10 -5.32 -2.92
CA GLY A 179 9.52 -5.12 -3.20
C GLY A 179 9.72 -4.89 -4.68
N THR A 180 10.55 -3.92 -5.01
CA THR A 180 10.86 -3.57 -6.41
C THR A 180 12.23 -2.92 -6.52
N SER A 181 12.69 -2.71 -7.74
CA SER A 181 13.95 -2.03 -8.01
C SER A 181 13.90 -0.54 -7.60
N PRO A 182 15.03 0.09 -7.27
CA PRO A 182 15.08 1.53 -6.96
C PRO A 182 14.47 2.40 -8.05
N LYS A 183 14.65 2.04 -9.33
CA LYS A 183 14.10 2.81 -10.46
C LYS A 183 12.57 2.80 -10.46
N ALA A 184 11.96 1.63 -10.30
CA ALA A 184 10.51 1.48 -10.25
C ALA A 184 9.90 2.11 -8.99
N LEU A 185 10.65 2.15 -7.88
CA LEU A 185 10.25 2.84 -6.66
C LEU A 185 9.90 4.30 -6.93
N TYR A 186 10.72 5.03 -7.71
CA TYR A 186 10.44 6.43 -8.04
C TYR A 186 9.14 6.61 -8.84
N ASP A 187 8.85 5.75 -9.82
CA ASP A 187 7.61 5.85 -10.60
C ASP A 187 6.36 5.53 -9.76
N ILE A 188 6.44 4.55 -8.86
CA ILE A 188 5.35 4.22 -7.95
C ILE A 188 5.09 5.38 -6.99
N THR A 189 6.15 5.94 -6.42
CA THR A 189 6.05 6.94 -5.36
C THR A 189 5.63 8.30 -5.88
N GLN A 190 6.28 8.80 -6.92
CA GLN A 190 6.06 10.15 -7.43
C GLN A 190 4.88 10.22 -8.39
N LYS A 191 4.60 9.15 -9.15
CA LYS A 191 3.59 9.15 -10.22
C LYS A 191 2.46 8.17 -9.99
N GLY A 192 2.52 7.32 -8.95
CA GLY A 192 1.46 6.35 -8.67
C GLY A 192 1.38 5.23 -9.70
N ARG A 193 2.45 5.01 -10.48
CA ARG A 193 2.47 4.05 -11.58
C ARG A 193 3.30 2.83 -11.23
N TRP A 194 2.71 1.67 -11.40
CA TRP A 194 3.26 0.37 -11.03
C TRP A 194 3.70 -0.37 -12.28
N LEU A 195 4.91 -0.91 -12.27
CA LEU A 195 5.41 -1.72 -13.38
C LEU A 195 4.77 -3.11 -13.32
N VAL A 196 4.07 -3.49 -14.38
CA VAL A 196 3.48 -4.82 -14.50
C VAL A 196 4.55 -5.85 -14.86
N GLY A 197 4.70 -6.86 -14.00
CA GLY A 197 5.64 -7.96 -14.21
C GLY A 197 5.12 -9.03 -15.16
N GLY A 198 6.03 -9.68 -15.88
CA GLY A 198 5.75 -10.74 -16.86
C GLY A 198 5.17 -12.04 -16.30
N GLY A 199 5.01 -12.15 -14.97
CA GLY A 199 4.30 -13.25 -14.32
C GLY A 199 5.21 -14.43 -14.01
N ASN A 200 5.85 -14.41 -12.85
CA ASN A 200 6.76 -15.49 -12.48
C ASN A 200 6.04 -16.66 -11.81
N PHE A 201 4.83 -16.42 -11.29
CA PHE A 201 4.16 -17.37 -10.40
C PHE A 201 2.64 -17.42 -10.63
N GLY A 202 1.86 -16.61 -9.90
CA GLY A 202 0.39 -16.55 -10.00
C GLY A 202 -0.21 -15.90 -11.26
N GLY A 203 0.58 -15.63 -12.31
CA GLY A 203 0.17 -14.90 -13.52
C GLY A 203 0.77 -13.50 -13.65
N SER A 204 0.76 -12.90 -14.84
CA SER A 204 1.32 -11.57 -15.06
C SER A 204 0.53 -10.46 -14.36
N GLY A 205 1.22 -9.56 -13.69
CA GLY A 205 0.58 -8.61 -12.78
C GLY A 205 1.49 -7.90 -11.79
N LEU A 206 0.86 -7.33 -10.77
CA LEU A 206 1.51 -6.63 -9.65
C LEU A 206 1.52 -7.54 -8.43
N TYR A 207 2.71 -7.88 -7.94
CA TYR A 207 2.90 -8.85 -6.88
C TYR A 207 3.04 -8.21 -5.50
N PHE A 208 2.44 -8.83 -4.50
CA PHE A 208 2.48 -8.41 -3.11
C PHE A 208 2.75 -9.58 -2.19
N GLY A 209 3.41 -9.31 -1.07
CA GLY A 209 3.63 -10.24 0.04
C GLY A 209 2.97 -9.74 1.31
N ARG A 210 2.53 -10.67 2.17
CA ARG A 210 2.02 -10.35 3.51
C ARG A 210 3.12 -10.18 4.55
N SER A 211 4.34 -10.63 4.25
CA SER A 211 5.50 -10.43 5.11
C SER A 211 6.62 -9.65 4.40
N PRO A 212 7.43 -8.89 5.15
CA PRO A 212 8.59 -8.19 4.61
C PRO A 212 9.57 -9.13 3.91
N LYS A 213 9.78 -10.33 4.46
CA LYS A 213 10.66 -11.37 3.90
C LYS A 213 10.30 -11.71 2.45
N VAL A 214 9.01 -11.85 2.15
CA VAL A 214 8.52 -12.16 0.79
C VAL A 214 8.84 -11.01 -0.15
N ALA A 215 8.53 -9.77 0.25
CA ALA A 215 8.77 -8.60 -0.59
C ALA A 215 10.27 -8.29 -0.77
N ALA A 216 11.08 -8.45 0.26
CA ALA A 216 12.54 -8.26 0.22
C ALA A 216 13.20 -9.09 -0.88
N HIS A 217 12.74 -10.33 -1.06
CA HIS A 217 13.20 -11.22 -2.13
C HIS A 217 13.12 -10.60 -3.53
N TYR A 218 12.15 -9.70 -3.77
CA TYR A 218 11.89 -9.07 -5.07
C TYR A 218 12.49 -7.67 -5.22
N SER A 219 13.12 -7.14 -4.18
CA SER A 219 13.66 -5.77 -4.20
C SER A 219 15.03 -5.65 -4.88
N GLY A 220 15.63 -6.76 -5.32
CA GLY A 220 16.79 -6.76 -6.23
C GLY A 220 18.11 -6.23 -5.66
N HIS A 221 18.24 -6.12 -4.34
CA HIS A 221 19.50 -5.70 -3.70
C HIS A 221 20.23 -6.90 -3.11
N ASN A 222 21.48 -7.12 -3.49
CA ASN A 222 22.33 -8.17 -2.91
C ASN A 222 23.06 -7.71 -1.63
N ASP A 223 22.95 -6.43 -1.27
CA ASP A 223 23.61 -5.82 -0.10
C ASP A 223 22.80 -5.98 1.20
N GLY A 224 21.63 -6.63 1.14
CA GLY A 224 20.74 -6.86 2.28
C GLY A 224 19.98 -5.62 2.77
N ASN A 225 20.08 -4.47 2.09
CA ASN A 225 19.32 -3.27 2.41
C ASN A 225 18.17 -3.09 1.42
N HIS A 226 16.99 -3.56 1.80
CA HIS A 226 15.82 -3.53 0.92
C HIS A 226 14.88 -2.39 1.29
N HIS A 227 14.43 -1.63 0.29
CA HIS A 227 13.34 -0.67 0.43
C HIS A 227 12.03 -1.31 0.01
N LEU A 228 11.10 -1.48 0.96
CA LEU A 228 9.80 -2.09 0.72
C LEU A 228 8.71 -1.04 0.80
N ILE A 229 7.81 -1.07 -0.18
CA ILE A 229 6.57 -0.28 -0.15
C ILE A 229 5.59 -1.01 0.75
N VAL A 230 5.04 -0.31 1.73
CA VAL A 230 3.84 -0.73 2.47
C VAL A 230 2.64 -0.09 1.79
N ALA A 231 1.68 -0.91 1.35
CA ALA A 231 0.51 -0.46 0.61
C ALA A 231 -0.78 -1.09 1.13
N ARG A 232 -1.89 -0.38 0.95
CA ARG A 232 -3.24 -0.91 1.13
C ARG A 232 -3.69 -1.47 -0.22
N VAL A 233 -4.04 -2.75 -0.24
CA VAL A 233 -4.28 -3.52 -1.45
C VAL A 233 -5.65 -4.20 -1.37
N THR A 234 -6.52 -3.89 -2.33
CA THR A 234 -7.89 -4.42 -2.40
C THR A 234 -7.95 -5.67 -3.27
N PHE A 235 -8.15 -6.82 -2.63
CA PHE A 235 -8.35 -8.12 -3.27
C PHE A 235 -9.81 -8.54 -3.23
N SER A 236 -10.63 -7.92 -4.10
CA SER A 236 -11.96 -8.47 -4.35
C SER A 236 -11.83 -9.76 -5.15
N MET A 237 -12.47 -10.84 -4.69
CA MET A 237 -12.56 -12.11 -5.43
C MET A 237 -11.17 -12.67 -5.78
N LEU A 238 -10.40 -12.97 -4.74
CA LEU A 238 -9.09 -13.60 -4.85
C LEU A 238 -9.23 -15.08 -5.24
N ARG A 239 -8.52 -15.50 -6.29
CA ARG A 239 -8.53 -16.88 -6.79
C ARG A 239 -7.28 -17.64 -6.38
N ASN A 240 -7.43 -18.74 -5.66
CA ASN A 240 -6.29 -19.61 -5.36
C ASN A 240 -5.88 -20.41 -6.60
N CYS A 241 -4.59 -20.38 -6.95
CA CYS A 241 -4.07 -21.07 -8.14
C CYS A 241 -4.34 -22.58 -8.13
N GLY A 242 -4.36 -23.24 -6.97
CA GLY A 242 -4.67 -24.67 -6.88
C GLY A 242 -6.11 -25.05 -7.25
N THR A 243 -7.00 -24.06 -7.27
CA THR A 243 -8.42 -24.25 -7.64
C THR A 243 -8.70 -24.02 -9.12
N LEU A 244 -7.70 -23.64 -9.91
CA LEU A 244 -7.87 -23.38 -11.34
C LEU A 244 -8.11 -24.68 -12.12
N ARG A 245 -8.59 -24.55 -13.36
CA ARG A 245 -8.63 -25.67 -14.32
C ARG A 245 -7.22 -26.15 -14.63
N GLU A 246 -7.08 -27.43 -14.91
CA GLU A 246 -5.77 -28.08 -15.09
C GLU A 246 -4.86 -27.38 -16.10
N HIS A 247 -5.36 -27.09 -17.30
CA HIS A 247 -4.60 -26.36 -18.33
C HIS A 247 -4.11 -24.97 -17.89
N ASN A 248 -4.79 -24.32 -16.94
CA ASN A 248 -4.33 -23.05 -16.37
C ASN A 248 -3.33 -23.27 -15.23
N ARG A 249 -3.47 -24.35 -14.44
CA ARG A 249 -2.51 -24.69 -13.37
C ARG A 249 -1.14 -25.07 -13.91
N GLN A 250 -1.12 -25.71 -15.08
CA GLN A 250 0.11 -25.99 -15.82
C GLN A 250 0.85 -24.71 -16.25
N LYS A 251 0.18 -23.55 -16.31
CA LYS A 251 0.81 -22.25 -16.60
C LYS A 251 1.34 -21.54 -15.35
N VAL A 252 0.96 -21.98 -14.15
CA VAL A 252 1.39 -21.38 -12.87
C VAL A 252 2.87 -21.68 -12.64
N GLY A 253 3.66 -20.64 -12.36
CA GLY A 253 5.12 -20.76 -12.17
C GLY A 253 5.94 -20.57 -13.45
N HIS A 254 5.29 -20.30 -14.58
CA HIS A 254 5.96 -20.09 -15.86
C HIS A 254 5.90 -18.61 -16.29
N MET A 255 7.06 -18.07 -16.66
CA MET A 255 7.22 -16.69 -17.13
C MET A 255 6.76 -16.49 -18.58
N GLY A 256 6.57 -15.23 -18.96
CA GLY A 256 6.33 -14.84 -20.35
C GLY A 256 4.90 -15.12 -20.80
N SER A 257 4.73 -15.72 -21.98
CA SER A 257 3.41 -15.98 -22.58
C SER A 257 2.50 -16.81 -21.68
N ALA A 258 3.05 -17.80 -20.95
CA ALA A 258 2.28 -18.62 -20.02
C ALA A 258 1.67 -17.79 -18.87
N GLY A 259 2.46 -16.87 -18.29
CA GLY A 259 1.98 -15.96 -17.24
C GLY A 259 0.92 -14.99 -17.75
N VAL A 260 1.07 -14.50 -18.98
CA VAL A 260 0.11 -13.60 -19.64
C VAL A 260 -1.20 -14.31 -19.88
N ASP A 261 -1.14 -15.50 -20.48
CA ASP A 261 -2.30 -16.34 -20.74
C ASP A 261 -3.03 -16.71 -19.45
N LEU A 262 -2.28 -17.05 -18.39
CA LEU A 262 -2.85 -17.34 -17.08
C LEU A 262 -3.64 -16.13 -16.56
N ALA A 263 -3.05 -14.94 -16.60
CA ALA A 263 -3.72 -13.71 -16.18
C ALA A 263 -5.00 -13.43 -16.99
N LYS A 264 -4.96 -13.64 -18.31
CA LYS A 264 -6.12 -13.46 -19.21
C LYS A 264 -7.20 -14.53 -19.04
N SER A 265 -6.82 -15.74 -18.63
CA SER A 265 -7.76 -16.84 -18.41
C SER A 265 -8.64 -16.66 -17.18
N ILE A 266 -8.18 -15.85 -16.22
CA ILE A 266 -8.89 -15.57 -14.97
C ILE A 266 -9.77 -14.35 -15.21
N LYS A 267 -11.04 -14.62 -15.48
CA LYS A 267 -12.04 -13.60 -15.81
C LYS A 267 -12.79 -13.10 -14.56
N PHE A 268 -13.59 -12.07 -14.77
CA PHE A 268 -14.59 -11.61 -13.81
C PHE A 268 -15.35 -12.81 -13.20
N PRO A 269 -15.58 -12.82 -11.88
CA PRO A 269 -15.37 -11.72 -10.94
C PRO A 269 -13.97 -11.64 -10.33
N PHE A 270 -13.02 -12.50 -10.74
CA PHE A 270 -11.69 -12.58 -10.15
C PHE A 270 -10.72 -11.57 -10.80
N PHE A 271 -9.97 -10.86 -9.96
CA PHE A 271 -8.97 -9.88 -10.42
C PHE A 271 -7.58 -10.12 -9.83
N ALA A 272 -7.47 -11.11 -8.96
CA ALA A 272 -6.26 -11.41 -8.24
C ALA A 272 -6.11 -12.91 -8.06
N THR A 273 -4.86 -13.35 -7.98
CA THR A 273 -4.52 -14.73 -7.61
C THR A 273 -3.73 -14.79 -6.32
N GLU A 274 -3.86 -15.92 -5.62
CA GLU A 274 -2.96 -16.32 -4.55
C GLU A 274 -2.28 -17.64 -4.91
N LEU A 275 -1.01 -17.78 -4.54
CA LEU A 275 -0.23 -18.98 -4.77
C LEU A 275 0.68 -19.27 -3.57
N TRP A 276 0.71 -20.53 -3.15
CA TRP A 276 1.74 -21.03 -2.25
C TRP A 276 2.99 -21.41 -3.04
N ARG A 277 4.11 -20.80 -2.68
CA ARG A 277 5.43 -21.10 -3.22
C ARG A 277 6.05 -22.24 -2.44
N LYS A 278 5.92 -23.47 -2.95
CA LYS A 278 6.52 -24.68 -2.32
C LYS A 278 8.04 -24.53 -2.14
N ASP A 279 8.72 -23.88 -3.08
CA ASP A 279 10.18 -23.67 -3.05
C ASP A 279 10.65 -22.65 -1.99
N LYS A 280 9.78 -21.72 -1.55
CA LYS A 280 10.10 -20.67 -0.57
C LYS A 280 9.32 -20.75 0.74
N ASN A 281 8.30 -21.60 0.80
CA ASN A 281 7.35 -21.74 1.91
C ASN A 281 6.63 -20.43 2.28
N TRP A 282 6.03 -19.76 1.30
CA TRP A 282 5.22 -18.55 1.54
C TRP A 282 4.04 -18.41 0.57
N TRP A 283 3.13 -17.47 0.88
CA TRP A 283 2.08 -17.03 -0.04
C TRP A 283 2.49 -15.78 -0.82
N GLU A 284 2.16 -15.77 -2.10
CA GLU A 284 2.26 -14.61 -2.98
C GLU A 284 0.89 -14.26 -3.55
N TYR A 285 0.68 -12.98 -3.78
CA TYR A 285 -0.57 -12.45 -4.30
C TYR A 285 -0.28 -11.59 -5.52
N CYS A 286 -1.05 -11.79 -6.59
CA CYS A 286 -0.87 -11.08 -7.84
C CYS A 286 -2.16 -10.39 -8.23
N LEU A 287 -2.14 -9.06 -8.42
CA LEU A 287 -3.19 -8.33 -9.13
C LEU A 287 -2.96 -8.49 -10.63
N LEU A 288 -3.87 -9.21 -11.29
CA LEU A 288 -3.69 -9.66 -12.67
C LEU A 288 -3.77 -8.50 -13.67
N ARG A 289 -2.82 -8.47 -14.61
CA ARG A 289 -2.65 -7.41 -15.63
C ARG A 289 -2.08 -7.98 -16.93
N GLY A 290 -2.77 -8.96 -17.52
CA GLY A 290 -2.25 -9.71 -18.68
C GLY A 290 -1.98 -8.86 -19.93
N ASP A 291 -2.77 -7.81 -20.19
CA ASP A 291 -2.62 -6.95 -21.37
C ASP A 291 -1.61 -5.81 -21.19
N GLU A 292 -1.13 -5.60 -19.96
CA GLU A 292 -0.36 -4.42 -19.58
C GLU A 292 1.09 -4.78 -19.21
N VAL A 293 1.57 -5.97 -19.57
CA VAL A 293 2.92 -6.45 -19.23
C VAL A 293 4.01 -5.49 -19.74
N GLY A 294 4.96 -5.15 -18.86
CA GLY A 294 6.03 -4.20 -19.16
C GLY A 294 5.58 -2.73 -19.14
N GLN A 295 4.28 -2.46 -18.95
CA GLN A 295 3.75 -1.10 -18.87
C GLN A 295 3.70 -0.60 -17.44
N LEU A 296 3.71 0.73 -17.30
CA LEU A 296 3.50 1.44 -16.05
C LEU A 296 2.02 1.79 -15.91
N VAL A 297 1.34 1.19 -14.93
CA VAL A 297 -0.11 1.30 -14.77
C VAL A 297 -0.50 1.95 -13.44
N THR A 298 -1.61 2.70 -13.45
CA THR A 298 -2.28 3.14 -12.21
C THR A 298 -3.35 2.15 -11.82
N SER A 299 -3.60 1.96 -10.52
CA SER A 299 -4.63 1.05 -10.03
C SER A 299 -5.39 1.66 -8.86
N TRP A 300 -6.72 1.68 -8.95
CA TRP A 300 -7.58 2.05 -7.82
C TRP A 300 -7.48 1.04 -6.67
N ARG A 301 -7.01 -0.19 -6.93
CA ARG A 301 -6.91 -1.23 -5.90
C ARG A 301 -5.73 -1.06 -4.96
N ILE A 302 -4.82 -0.12 -5.24
CA ILE A 302 -3.55 -0.01 -4.52
C ILE A 302 -3.32 1.43 -4.10
N ARG A 303 -2.98 1.63 -2.83
CA ARG A 303 -2.46 2.91 -2.34
C ARG A 303 -1.25 2.72 -1.44
N PRO A 304 -0.08 3.28 -1.78
CA PRO A 304 1.08 3.31 -0.88
C PRO A 304 0.76 4.11 0.39
N ILE A 305 1.06 3.54 1.55
CA ILE A 305 0.90 4.22 2.85
C ILE A 305 2.23 4.59 3.50
N GLY A 306 3.32 3.90 3.16
CA GLY A 306 4.65 4.19 3.70
C GLY A 306 5.72 3.25 3.16
N PHE A 307 6.93 3.39 3.70
CA PHE A 307 8.12 2.65 3.29
C PHE A 307 8.78 2.08 4.51
N VAL A 308 9.40 0.93 4.37
CA VAL A 308 10.22 0.34 5.42
C VAL A 308 11.50 -0.18 4.81
N LYS A 309 12.59 -0.01 5.55
CA LYS A 309 13.83 -0.72 5.25
C LYS A 309 13.86 -2.04 5.97
N THR A 310 14.54 -3.00 5.35
CA THR A 310 15.05 -4.16 6.08
C THR A 310 16.56 -4.04 6.21
N LYS A 311 17.09 -4.44 7.36
CA LYS A 311 18.51 -4.71 7.57
C LYS A 311 18.70 -6.23 7.46
N GLY A 312 19.43 -6.66 6.45
CA GLY A 312 19.49 -8.08 6.06
C GLY A 312 18.16 -8.60 5.50
N ASN A 313 18.05 -9.92 5.40
CA ASN A 313 16.94 -10.58 4.68
C ASN A 313 15.58 -10.56 5.40
N THR A 314 15.51 -10.14 6.68
CA THR A 314 14.28 -10.33 7.48
C THR A 314 13.96 -9.24 8.51
N THR A 315 14.93 -8.45 8.97
CA THR A 315 14.71 -7.56 10.12
C THR A 315 14.34 -6.17 9.65
N LEU A 316 13.08 -5.76 9.86
CA LEU A 316 12.62 -4.40 9.59
C LEU A 316 13.37 -3.40 10.48
N THR A 317 13.74 -2.24 9.93
CA THR A 317 14.48 -1.19 10.65
C THR A 317 13.65 -0.45 11.69
N GLY A 318 12.39 -0.86 11.92
CA GLY A 318 11.56 -0.37 13.02
C GLY A 318 10.95 1.02 12.81
N SER A 319 11.01 1.60 11.60
CA SER A 319 10.44 2.92 11.30
C SER A 319 9.90 3.04 9.88
N LEU A 320 8.90 3.93 9.73
CA LEU A 320 8.36 4.35 8.44
C LEU A 320 9.28 5.40 7.79
N GLU A 321 9.78 5.11 6.60
CA GLU A 321 10.65 6.00 5.85
C GLU A 321 9.90 7.04 5.02
N ARG A 322 10.62 8.13 4.73
CA ARG A 322 10.19 9.23 3.86
C ARG A 322 10.15 8.82 2.40
N LEU A 323 9.18 9.37 1.68
CA LEU A 323 9.14 9.39 0.22
C LEU A 323 10.04 10.49 -0.36
N TRP A 324 11.28 10.13 -0.70
CA TRP A 324 12.18 11.02 -1.43
C TRP A 324 11.67 11.25 -2.85
N GLY A 325 10.95 12.36 -3.07
CA GLY A 325 10.40 12.66 -4.40
C GLY A 325 9.05 13.36 -4.43
N GLY A 326 8.37 13.41 -3.29
CA GLY A 326 6.93 13.68 -3.27
C GLY A 326 6.12 12.41 -3.52
N LYS A 327 4.82 12.53 -3.29
CA LYS A 327 3.86 11.44 -3.31
C LYS A 327 2.82 11.71 -4.39
N SER A 328 2.55 10.73 -5.23
CA SER A 328 1.38 10.76 -6.10
C SER A 328 0.13 10.66 -5.25
N HIS A 329 -0.83 11.54 -5.51
CA HIS A 329 -2.12 11.53 -4.83
C HIS A 329 -3.08 10.56 -5.54
N TYR A 330 -3.70 9.69 -4.75
CA TYR A 330 -4.65 8.68 -5.19
C TYR A 330 -5.90 9.33 -5.81
N CYS A 331 -6.33 10.48 -5.30
CA CYS A 331 -7.48 11.24 -5.75
C CYS A 331 -7.29 11.94 -7.10
N LEU A 332 -6.08 11.95 -7.68
CA LEU A 332 -5.84 12.56 -9.00
C LEU A 332 -6.22 11.61 -10.17
N SER A 333 -6.55 10.36 -9.87
CA SER A 333 -6.99 9.38 -10.87
C SER A 333 -8.52 9.40 -11.02
N PHE A 334 -9.01 9.62 -12.23
CA PHE A 334 -10.43 9.54 -12.55
C PHE A 334 -11.04 8.17 -12.22
N LYS A 335 -10.30 7.08 -12.49
CA LYS A 335 -10.73 5.70 -12.15
C LYS A 335 -10.95 5.53 -10.64
N ASN A 336 -10.17 6.24 -9.83
CA ASN A 336 -10.27 6.17 -8.38
C ASN A 336 -11.52 6.90 -7.87
N TRP A 337 -11.90 8.02 -8.50
CA TRP A 337 -13.16 8.72 -8.20
C TRP A 337 -14.39 7.88 -8.55
N ILE A 338 -14.40 7.22 -9.71
CA ILE A 338 -15.49 6.31 -10.08
C ILE A 338 -15.65 5.23 -8.99
N MET A 339 -14.55 4.58 -8.63
CA MET A 339 -14.59 3.51 -7.64
C MET A 339 -14.95 4.00 -6.24
N PHE A 340 -14.53 5.20 -5.86
CA PHE A 340 -14.96 5.84 -4.63
C PHE A 340 -16.47 6.12 -4.63
N GLY A 341 -17.04 6.58 -5.75
CA GLY A 341 -18.49 6.79 -5.90
C GLY A 341 -19.28 5.48 -5.76
N VAL A 342 -18.85 4.42 -6.46
CA VAL A 342 -19.44 3.08 -6.36
C VAL A 342 -19.35 2.54 -4.93
N SER A 343 -18.18 2.66 -4.29
CA SER A 343 -18.00 2.25 -2.90
C SER A 343 -18.83 3.07 -1.93
N SER A 344 -18.94 4.39 -2.11
CA SER A 344 -19.76 5.25 -1.25
C SER A 344 -21.24 4.89 -1.34
N ALA A 345 -21.74 4.63 -2.56
CA ALA A 345 -23.12 4.17 -2.76
C ALA A 345 -23.37 2.82 -2.07
N ALA A 346 -22.46 1.86 -2.23
CA ALA A 346 -22.53 0.57 -1.55
C ALA A 346 -22.49 0.73 -0.02
N LEU A 347 -21.61 1.58 0.51
CA LEU A 347 -21.52 1.88 1.94
C LEU A 347 -22.80 2.48 2.48
N PHE A 348 -23.39 3.44 1.76
CA PHE A 348 -24.66 4.02 2.13
C PHE A 348 -25.78 2.97 2.16
N MET A 349 -25.88 2.11 1.14
CA MET A 349 -26.85 1.01 1.14
C MET A 349 -26.67 0.08 2.35
N MET A 350 -25.42 -0.27 2.68
CA MET A 350 -25.12 -1.13 3.81
C MET A 350 -25.51 -0.49 5.14
N ILE A 351 -25.18 0.79 5.35
CA ILE A 351 -25.59 1.53 6.54
C ILE A 351 -27.12 1.56 6.69
N ASN A 352 -27.85 1.83 5.61
CA ASN A 352 -29.31 1.81 5.64
C ASN A 352 -29.88 0.42 5.96
N LEU A 353 -29.28 -0.64 5.41
CA LEU A 353 -29.69 -2.01 5.73
C LEU A 353 -29.49 -2.33 7.22
N TYR A 354 -28.36 -1.92 7.81
CA TYR A 354 -28.12 -2.09 9.25
C TYR A 354 -29.07 -1.25 10.09
N ALA A 355 -29.32 0.00 9.71
CA ALA A 355 -30.19 0.90 10.46
C ALA A 355 -31.66 0.44 10.45
N ASN A 356 -32.13 -0.19 9.37
CA ASN A 356 -33.48 -0.73 9.27
C ASN A 356 -33.64 -2.14 9.89
N ALA A 357 -32.53 -2.80 10.24
CA ALA A 357 -32.54 -4.12 10.88
C ALA A 357 -32.44 -4.04 12.41
N LEU A 358 -32.11 -2.86 12.95
CA LEU A 358 -32.19 -2.48 14.36
C LEU A 358 -33.57 -1.86 14.64
#